data_AF-A0A9D8QYY6-F1
#
_entry.id   AF-A0A9D8QYY6-F1
#
_cell.length_a   1.000
_cell.length_b   1.000
_cell.length_c   1.000
_cell.angle_alpha   90.00
_cell.angle_beta   90.00
_cell.angle_gamma   90.00
#
_symmetry.space_group_name_H-M   'P 1'
#
loop_
_entity.id
_entity.type
_entity.pdbx_description
1 polymer ?
#
loop_
_entity_poly.entity_id
_entity_poly.type
_entity_poly.pdbx_seq_one_letter_code
_entity_poly.pdbx_strand_id
1 'polypeptide(L)'
;MMKLFKRFAVLLMIIALVVISFGCSSAHDGYRAADGVGGYAPSKIIDGAVGFDDEMLEVAPEGEYSAADDAETSVEEEVQRPVGLITASAWNDNQYYDYYLTLFDEEKTEIGQNGEETTTKGKFRSYYENARWGFDNTSRVKVTVKAGETPAAGAVVTYFLQDQSKMSAVADANGVCYIFPDTATGNVTVSSGSYSATAEFDAENRDLEVQLDGAVAKAAIIKLMFVVDVTGSMGDELNYLTAELDDVIKRVAAANGQIDIDLAFLFYRDNGDKVKFDYYDFMGVTRQENLTAQLNNLAKQRAEGGGDYPEALDEALEMAINKNWGNENSTKIIFHVFDAPPHEEKSNQACYQRAARGAAAKGIRINPVLCSGADLLCEYLARQTAILTGGHFVYVTDDSGIGNAHYDPNIPNAVVERLNDLIVRLVDGYYTGEFADPVDWKTATAENN
;
A
#
# COMPACT_ATOMS: atom_id res chain seq x y z
N MET A 1 -50.53 3.38 23.13
CA MET A 1 -49.73 3.29 21.88
C MET A 1 -49.77 4.55 21.00
N MET A 2 -50.81 5.39 20.99
CA MET A 2 -50.88 6.56 20.09
C MET A 2 -50.19 7.86 20.57
N LYS A 3 -49.63 7.88 21.80
CA LYS A 3 -48.87 9.03 22.34
C LYS A 3 -47.34 8.90 22.23
N LEU A 4 -46.83 7.69 21.98
CA LEU A 4 -45.39 7.45 21.82
C LEU A 4 -44.89 7.80 20.41
N PHE A 5 -45.75 7.63 19.40
CA PHE A 5 -45.46 7.99 18.00
C PHE A 5 -45.34 9.51 17.75
N LYS A 6 -46.04 10.36 18.52
CA LYS A 6 -45.93 11.81 18.38
C LYS A 6 -44.63 12.39 18.95
N ARG A 7 -43.94 11.69 19.85
CA ARG A 7 -42.64 12.12 20.39
C ARG A 7 -41.46 11.74 19.49
N PHE A 8 -41.60 10.66 18.72
CA PHE A 8 -40.58 10.24 17.74
C PHE A 8 -40.58 11.11 16.47
N ALA A 9 -41.76 11.57 16.02
CA ALA A 9 -41.86 12.44 14.84
C ALA A 9 -41.31 13.87 15.06
N VAL A 10 -41.34 14.38 16.30
CA VAL A 10 -40.78 15.71 16.62
C VAL A 10 -39.26 15.66 16.78
N LEU A 11 -38.68 14.52 17.18
CA LEU A 11 -37.23 14.35 17.29
C LEU A 11 -36.56 14.20 15.91
N LEU A 12 -37.24 13.56 14.95
CA LEU A 12 -36.74 13.43 13.56
C LEU A 12 -36.76 14.76 12.79
N MET A 13 -37.64 15.71 13.16
CA MET A 13 -37.70 17.03 12.53
C MET A 13 -36.63 18.02 13.03
N ILE A 14 -36.02 17.75 14.19
CA ILE A 14 -34.95 18.61 14.76
C ILE A 14 -33.58 18.24 14.20
N ILE A 15 -33.38 17.00 13.74
CA ILE A 15 -32.12 16.56 13.12
C ILE A 15 -32.03 17.00 11.63
N ALA A 16 -33.17 17.27 10.99
CA ALA A 16 -33.23 17.75 9.60
C ALA A 16 -33.05 19.28 9.43
N LEU A 17 -32.83 20.05 10.51
CA LEU A 17 -32.74 21.52 10.46
C LEU A 17 -31.37 22.10 10.83
N VAL A 18 -30.32 21.28 11.00
CA VAL A 18 -28.95 21.75 11.31
C VAL A 18 -28.00 21.71 10.10
N VAL A 19 -28.49 21.31 8.92
CA VAL A 19 -27.75 21.44 7.67
C VAL A 19 -28.46 22.47 6.79
N ILE A 20 -28.22 23.75 7.05
CA ILE A 20 -28.24 24.90 6.12
C ILE A 20 -27.89 26.12 6.98
N SER A 21 -26.68 26.65 6.80
CA SER A 21 -26.29 28.08 6.89
C SER A 21 -24.89 28.24 7.46
N PHE A 22 -23.87 28.34 6.60
CA PHE A 22 -22.80 29.33 6.76
C PHE A 22 -22.23 29.65 5.38
N GLY A 23 -22.84 30.66 4.76
CA GLY A 23 -22.36 31.33 3.55
C GLY A 23 -22.73 32.81 3.62
N CYS A 24 -21.70 33.65 3.79
CA CYS A 24 -21.59 35.10 3.54
C CYS A 24 -22.42 36.13 4.35
N SER A 25 -21.70 37.01 5.06
CA SER A 25 -21.66 38.49 4.86
C SER A 25 -20.77 39.10 5.95
N SER A 26 -19.75 39.93 5.65
CA SER A 26 -19.97 41.38 5.57
C SER A 26 -18.96 42.10 4.67
N ALA A 27 -19.50 43.04 3.90
CA ALA A 27 -18.86 43.95 2.94
C ALA A 27 -18.38 45.28 3.56
N HIS A 28 -17.91 46.17 2.65
CA HIS A 28 -17.53 47.60 2.74
C HIS A 28 -16.02 47.87 2.92
N ASP A 29 -15.33 48.75 2.18
CA ASP A 29 -15.60 49.76 1.13
C ASP A 29 -14.25 49.89 0.35
N GLY A 30 -14.14 50.13 -0.96
CA GLY A 30 -14.61 51.30 -1.69
C GLY A 30 -13.47 52.31 -1.92
N TYR A 31 -12.66 52.17 -2.99
CA TYR A 31 -12.08 53.32 -3.71
C TYR A 31 -11.60 52.93 -5.13
N ARG A 32 -12.12 53.64 -6.14
CA ARG A 32 -11.61 53.70 -7.52
C ARG A 32 -10.88 55.03 -7.71
N ALA A 33 -9.74 55.00 -8.40
CA ALA A 33 -9.17 56.04 -9.29
C ALA A 33 -7.77 55.54 -9.70
N ALA A 34 -7.16 55.80 -10.85
CA ALA A 34 -7.51 56.35 -12.16
C ALA A 34 -6.28 56.09 -13.07
N ASP A 35 -6.44 56.32 -14.37
CA ASP A 35 -5.47 56.11 -15.46
C ASP A 35 -4.11 56.83 -15.32
N GLY A 36 -3.08 56.40 -16.09
CA GLY A 36 -2.00 57.30 -16.50
C GLY A 36 -0.60 56.72 -16.80
N VAL A 37 -0.36 56.37 -18.07
CA VAL A 37 0.81 56.67 -18.94
C VAL A 37 2.20 56.97 -18.32
N GLY A 38 3.22 56.22 -18.76
CA GLY A 38 4.46 56.77 -19.36
C GLY A 38 5.81 56.68 -18.59
N GLY A 39 6.87 56.26 -19.31
CA GLY A 39 8.17 56.98 -19.28
C GLY A 39 9.44 56.26 -18.81
N TYR A 40 10.27 55.81 -19.77
CA TYR A 40 11.73 56.00 -19.91
C TYR A 40 12.71 55.76 -18.72
N ALA A 41 13.43 54.63 -18.80
CA ALA A 41 14.89 54.48 -19.12
C ALA A 41 15.99 55.15 -18.22
N PRO A 42 17.31 54.96 -18.47
CA PRO A 42 18.20 54.13 -17.63
C PRO A 42 19.49 54.86 -17.18
N SER A 43 20.40 54.20 -16.46
CA SER A 43 21.81 54.66 -16.34
C SER A 43 22.84 53.52 -16.36
N LYS A 44 23.75 53.65 -17.34
CA LYS A 44 25.08 53.03 -17.49
C LYS A 44 26.10 53.71 -16.55
N ILE A 45 27.28 53.07 -16.38
CA ILE A 45 28.67 53.56 -16.67
C ILE A 45 29.65 52.65 -15.88
N ILE A 46 30.53 51.81 -16.47
CA ILE A 46 31.79 52.03 -17.26
C ILE A 46 32.91 52.62 -16.33
N ASP A 47 34.19 52.23 -16.26
CA ASP A 47 35.21 51.62 -17.13
C ASP A 47 36.43 51.15 -16.29
N GLY A 48 37.39 50.43 -16.90
CA GLY A 48 38.82 50.58 -16.54
C GLY A 48 39.74 49.35 -16.62
N ALA A 49 40.52 49.25 -17.71
CA ALA A 49 41.75 48.44 -17.89
C ALA A 49 42.86 48.81 -16.86
N VAL A 50 43.95 48.05 -16.61
CA VAL A 50 45.13 47.71 -17.46
C VAL A 50 46.03 46.67 -16.75
N GLY A 51 46.83 45.86 -17.48
CA GLY A 51 48.12 45.35 -16.99
C GLY A 51 48.53 43.93 -17.46
N PHE A 52 49.51 43.87 -18.38
CA PHE A 52 50.18 42.67 -18.91
C PHE A 52 51.32 42.19 -17.97
N ASP A 53 51.62 40.89 -17.98
CA ASP A 53 52.99 40.37 -18.18
C ASP A 53 52.95 38.87 -18.56
N ASP A 54 54.05 38.48 -19.21
CA ASP A 54 54.24 37.46 -20.24
C ASP A 54 55.11 36.31 -19.70
N GLU A 55 54.75 35.05 -19.95
CA GLU A 55 55.74 33.97 -20.04
C GLU A 55 55.19 32.80 -20.88
N MET A 56 55.83 32.61 -22.04
CA MET A 56 55.63 31.56 -23.02
C MET A 56 56.09 30.18 -22.54
N LEU A 57 55.44 29.10 -23.01
CA LEU A 57 56.13 28.03 -23.75
C LEU A 57 55.16 27.03 -24.47
N GLU A 58 55.27 27.08 -25.80
CA GLU A 58 55.12 26.04 -26.84
C GLU A 58 53.77 25.37 -27.21
N VAL A 59 53.60 25.30 -28.55
CA VAL A 59 52.40 24.98 -29.35
C VAL A 59 52.68 23.76 -30.22
N ALA A 60 51.69 22.86 -30.38
CA ALA A 60 51.17 22.30 -31.66
C ALA A 60 50.45 20.94 -31.46
N PRO A 61 49.54 20.51 -32.37
CA PRO A 61 48.65 21.28 -33.24
C PRO A 61 47.18 20.83 -33.16
N GLU A 62 46.32 21.63 -33.80
CA GLU A 62 44.87 21.50 -33.90
C GLU A 62 44.41 20.26 -34.68
N GLY A 63 43.40 19.58 -34.13
CA GLY A 63 42.57 18.61 -34.83
C GLY A 63 41.14 19.13 -34.91
N GLU A 64 40.57 19.14 -36.11
CA GLU A 64 39.22 19.59 -36.45
C GLU A 64 38.15 18.91 -35.58
N TYR A 65 37.35 19.70 -34.85
CA TYR A 65 36.06 19.24 -34.35
C TYR A 65 35.02 19.39 -35.47
N SER A 66 34.83 18.34 -36.25
CA SER A 66 33.65 18.22 -37.11
C SER A 66 32.45 17.84 -36.24
N ALA A 67 31.45 18.73 -36.20
CA ALA A 67 30.10 18.36 -35.80
C ALA A 67 29.57 17.31 -36.78
N ALA A 68 29.34 16.10 -36.30
CA ALA A 68 28.52 15.10 -36.95
C ALA A 68 27.51 14.60 -35.92
N ASP A 69 26.25 14.97 -36.15
CA ASP A 69 25.08 14.27 -35.68
C ASP A 69 25.26 12.77 -35.89
N ASP A 70 25.09 11.99 -34.83
CA ASP A 70 24.52 10.64 -34.84
C ASP A 70 24.25 10.26 -33.37
N ALA A 71 23.19 10.84 -32.83
CA ALA A 71 22.54 10.29 -31.65
C ALA A 71 21.83 9.00 -32.09
N GLU A 72 22.58 7.91 -32.21
CA GLU A 72 22.00 6.56 -32.23
C GLU A 72 21.25 6.39 -30.91
N THR A 73 19.95 6.59 -30.98
CA THR A 73 19.00 6.10 -29.98
C THR A 73 19.05 4.59 -30.09
N SER A 74 19.83 3.96 -29.22
CA SER A 74 19.75 2.51 -29.02
C SER A 74 18.35 2.22 -28.50
N VAL A 75 17.46 1.83 -29.41
CA VAL A 75 16.23 1.14 -29.08
C VAL A 75 16.70 -0.17 -28.46
N GLU A 76 16.70 -0.27 -27.13
CA GLU A 76 16.81 -1.57 -26.48
C GLU A 76 15.68 -2.43 -27.06
N GLU A 77 16.04 -3.48 -27.80
CA GLU A 77 15.08 -4.49 -28.21
C GLU A 77 14.38 -4.98 -26.95
N GLU A 78 13.05 -4.89 -26.94
CA GLU A 78 12.20 -5.37 -25.85
C GLU A 78 12.38 -6.90 -25.78
N VAL A 79 13.37 -7.34 -24.99
CA VAL A 79 13.61 -8.77 -24.75
C VAL A 79 12.41 -9.29 -24.00
N GLN A 80 11.51 -9.98 -24.71
CA GLN A 80 10.37 -10.64 -24.12
C GLN A 80 10.87 -11.73 -23.16
N ARG A 81 10.92 -11.41 -21.87
CA ARG A 81 11.43 -12.33 -20.84
C ARG A 81 10.41 -13.43 -20.55
N PRO A 82 10.85 -14.67 -20.29
CA PRO A 82 9.96 -15.74 -19.83
C PRO A 82 9.23 -15.35 -18.56
N VAL A 83 7.99 -15.81 -18.43
CA VAL A 83 7.16 -15.71 -17.20
C VAL A 83 7.67 -16.70 -16.14
N GLY A 84 7.48 -16.38 -14.88
CA GLY A 84 7.77 -17.23 -13.72
C GLY A 84 9.24 -17.29 -13.36
N LEU A 85 9.98 -16.19 -13.53
CA LEU A 85 11.41 -16.15 -13.26
C LEU A 85 11.75 -15.53 -11.90
N ILE A 86 10.99 -14.54 -11.47
CA ILE A 86 11.24 -13.85 -10.19
C ILE A 86 10.81 -14.73 -9.03
N THR A 87 11.66 -14.78 -8.02
CA THR A 87 11.42 -15.51 -6.78
C THR A 87 11.00 -14.55 -5.67
N ALA A 88 10.04 -14.96 -4.86
CA ALA A 88 9.53 -14.17 -3.75
C ALA A 88 9.06 -15.07 -2.61
N SER A 89 8.87 -14.49 -1.44
CA SER A 89 8.27 -15.15 -0.28
C SER A 89 7.19 -14.26 0.34
N ALA A 90 6.19 -14.89 0.95
CA ALA A 90 5.09 -14.21 1.62
C ALA A 90 5.00 -14.64 3.09
N TRP A 91 4.72 -13.69 3.96
CA TRP A 91 4.58 -13.90 5.40
C TRP A 91 3.26 -13.31 5.93
N ASN A 92 2.56 -14.07 6.75
CA ASN A 92 1.32 -13.64 7.40
C ASN A 92 1.53 -13.42 8.90
N ASP A 93 1.73 -12.17 9.31
CA ASP A 93 1.91 -11.83 10.72
C ASP A 93 0.68 -12.10 11.59
N ASN A 94 -0.52 -12.15 10.99
CA ASN A 94 -1.69 -12.55 11.75
C ASN A 94 -1.71 -14.07 12.04
N GLN A 95 -1.15 -14.89 11.15
CA GLN A 95 -1.02 -16.32 11.40
C GLN A 95 0.09 -16.59 12.44
N TYR A 96 1.20 -15.87 12.35
CA TYR A 96 2.38 -16.03 13.22
C TYR A 96 2.53 -14.90 14.23
N TYR A 97 1.43 -14.56 14.91
CA TYR A 97 1.36 -13.36 15.74
C TYR A 97 2.33 -13.36 16.93
N ASP A 98 2.56 -14.53 17.55
CA ASP A 98 3.52 -14.63 18.65
C ASP A 98 4.94 -14.27 18.20
N TYR A 99 5.34 -14.71 16.99
CA TYR A 99 6.61 -14.30 16.39
C TYR A 99 6.63 -12.81 16.06
N TYR A 100 5.53 -12.27 15.51
CA TYR A 100 5.40 -10.83 15.26
C TYR A 100 5.64 -10.00 16.54
N LEU A 101 5.12 -10.44 17.70
CA LEU A 101 5.36 -9.76 18.98
C LEU A 101 6.83 -9.74 19.38
N THR A 102 7.61 -10.79 19.08
CA THR A 102 9.05 -10.81 19.39
C THR A 102 9.85 -9.76 18.63
N LEU A 103 9.32 -9.23 17.51
CA LEU A 103 9.96 -8.14 16.78
C LEU A 103 9.96 -6.83 17.58
N PHE A 104 9.15 -6.75 18.64
CA PHE A 104 9.02 -5.61 19.54
C PHE A 104 9.59 -5.91 20.94
N ASP A 105 10.30 -7.03 21.11
CA ASP A 105 10.90 -7.40 22.39
C ASP A 105 11.87 -6.33 22.89
N GLU A 106 11.85 -6.13 24.20
CA GLU A 106 12.82 -5.31 24.91
C GLU A 106 14.23 -5.89 24.79
N GLU A 107 15.22 -5.01 24.93
CA GLU A 107 16.60 -5.45 25.02
C GLU A 107 16.77 -6.33 26.27
N LYS A 108 17.23 -7.56 26.06
CA LYS A 108 17.51 -8.55 27.10
C LYS A 108 18.95 -9.00 26.96
N THR A 109 19.69 -9.02 28.07
CA THR A 109 21.04 -9.57 28.15
C THR A 109 21.01 -10.85 28.96
N GLU A 110 21.43 -11.95 28.34
CA GLU A 110 21.56 -13.26 28.98
C GLU A 110 23.04 -13.58 29.21
N ILE A 111 23.36 -14.13 30.37
CA ILE A 111 24.72 -14.58 30.71
C ILE A 111 24.75 -16.10 30.56
N GLY A 112 25.48 -16.57 29.56
CA GLY A 112 25.69 -17.99 29.31
C GLY A 112 26.49 -18.68 30.42
N GLN A 113 26.47 -20.02 30.43
CA GLN A 113 27.15 -20.82 31.45
C GLN A 113 28.68 -20.57 31.54
N ASN A 114 29.28 -20.07 30.46
CA ASN A 114 30.70 -19.72 30.38
C ASN A 114 31.00 -18.25 30.74
N GLY A 115 29.98 -17.48 31.14
CA GLY A 115 30.08 -16.04 31.39
C GLY A 115 29.99 -15.17 30.14
N GLU A 116 29.64 -15.74 28.98
CA GLU A 116 29.41 -14.98 27.74
C GLU A 116 28.08 -14.22 27.82
N GLU A 117 28.11 -12.92 27.59
CA GLU A 117 26.91 -12.08 27.53
C GLU A 117 26.36 -12.07 26.10
N THR A 118 25.08 -12.38 25.95
CA THR A 118 24.35 -12.25 24.68
C THR A 118 23.22 -11.24 24.87
N THR A 119 23.23 -10.17 24.08
CA THR A 119 22.15 -9.17 24.10
C THR A 119 21.28 -9.33 22.86
N THR A 120 19.97 -9.43 23.06
CA THR A 120 18.96 -9.50 21.99
C THR A 120 17.95 -8.38 22.14
N LYS A 121 17.55 -7.75 21.03
CA LYS A 121 16.50 -6.72 20.98
C LYS A 121 15.61 -6.98 19.76
N GLY A 122 14.29 -6.79 19.90
CA GLY A 122 13.37 -6.90 18.78
C GLY A 122 13.70 -5.89 17.68
N LYS A 123 13.68 -6.31 16.41
CA LYS A 123 14.11 -5.47 15.28
C LYS A 123 13.28 -4.21 15.06
N PHE A 124 12.01 -4.21 15.47
CA PHE A 124 11.09 -3.06 15.36
C PHE A 124 10.95 -2.27 16.65
N ARG A 125 11.66 -2.67 17.71
CA ARG A 125 11.54 -2.06 19.04
C ARG A 125 11.83 -0.55 19.02
N SER A 126 12.82 -0.09 18.25
CA SER A 126 13.18 1.33 18.18
C SER A 126 12.09 2.21 17.54
N TYR A 127 11.34 1.71 16.55
CA TYR A 127 10.22 2.43 15.97
C TYR A 127 9.06 2.55 16.96
N TYR A 128 8.79 1.46 17.69
CA TYR A 128 7.75 1.40 18.71
C TYR A 128 8.03 2.31 19.91
N GLU A 129 9.23 2.25 20.52
CA GLU A 129 9.61 3.04 21.69
C GLU A 129 9.51 4.56 21.45
N ASN A 130 9.82 4.99 20.24
CA ASN A 130 9.80 6.40 19.87
C ASN A 130 8.43 6.86 19.36
N ALA A 131 7.42 5.98 19.37
CA ALA A 131 6.12 6.19 18.72
C ALA A 131 6.26 6.68 17.27
N ARG A 132 7.36 6.31 16.59
CA ARG A 132 7.66 6.71 15.21
C ARG A 132 6.67 5.99 14.31
N TRP A 133 5.98 6.72 13.45
CA TRP A 133 4.87 6.21 12.62
C TRP A 133 3.59 5.79 13.38
N GLY A 134 3.52 5.91 14.71
CA GLY A 134 2.29 5.80 15.50
C GLY A 134 1.44 4.54 15.28
N PHE A 135 2.06 3.44 14.88
CA PHE A 135 1.41 2.13 14.87
C PHE A 135 1.58 1.45 16.22
N ASP A 136 0.49 0.89 16.73
CA ASP A 136 0.50 -0.09 17.81
C ASP A 136 -0.39 -1.25 17.40
N ASN A 137 0.24 -2.26 16.80
CA ASN A 137 -0.43 -3.50 16.39
C ASN A 137 -0.04 -4.67 17.34
N THR A 138 0.47 -4.36 18.54
CA THR A 138 0.93 -5.37 19.53
C THR A 138 -0.20 -5.86 20.44
N SER A 139 -1.35 -5.19 20.40
CA SER A 139 -2.55 -5.55 21.13
C SER A 139 -3.65 -5.93 20.13
N ARG A 140 -3.63 -7.17 19.61
CA ARG A 140 -4.63 -7.67 18.64
C ARG A 140 -5.85 -8.32 19.29
N VAL A 141 -7.04 -8.09 18.74
CA VAL A 141 -8.23 -8.94 18.91
C VAL A 141 -8.61 -9.49 17.54
N LYS A 142 -8.67 -10.80 17.42
CA LYS A 142 -9.21 -11.50 16.25
C LYS A 142 -10.72 -11.59 16.43
N VAL A 143 -11.47 -11.19 15.40
CA VAL A 143 -12.94 -11.27 15.42
C VAL A 143 -13.38 -12.16 14.26
N THR A 144 -14.08 -13.24 14.59
CA THR A 144 -14.68 -14.18 13.65
C THR A 144 -16.20 -13.95 13.63
N VAL A 145 -16.75 -13.55 12.49
CA VAL A 145 -18.16 -13.25 12.31
C VAL A 145 -18.84 -14.34 11.50
N LYS A 146 -19.95 -14.85 12.01
CA LYS A 146 -20.74 -15.91 11.37
C LYS A 146 -22.22 -15.52 11.29
N ALA A 147 -22.90 -16.08 10.31
CA ALA A 147 -24.35 -16.12 10.22
C ALA A 147 -24.79 -17.59 10.23
N GLY A 148 -25.09 -18.11 11.42
CA GLY A 148 -25.23 -19.55 11.65
C GLY A 148 -23.89 -20.26 11.45
N GLU A 149 -23.86 -21.24 10.54
CA GLU A 149 -22.63 -21.98 10.21
C GLU A 149 -21.81 -21.33 9.09
N THR A 150 -22.32 -20.28 8.45
CA THR A 150 -21.65 -19.64 7.30
C THR A 150 -20.83 -18.44 7.76
N PRO A 151 -19.57 -18.30 7.29
CA PRO A 151 -18.81 -17.08 7.49
C PRO A 151 -19.51 -15.83 6.95
N ALA A 152 -19.54 -14.75 7.73
CA ALA A 152 -20.14 -13.48 7.32
C ALA A 152 -19.10 -12.59 6.61
N ALA A 153 -18.66 -12.99 5.42
CA ALA A 153 -17.72 -12.22 4.62
C ALA A 153 -18.26 -10.81 4.32
N GLY A 154 -17.40 -9.80 4.43
CA GLY A 154 -17.80 -8.40 4.26
C GLY A 154 -18.48 -7.77 5.48
N ALA A 155 -18.66 -8.50 6.59
CA ALA A 155 -19.15 -7.90 7.84
C ALA A 155 -18.17 -6.84 8.35
N VAL A 156 -18.70 -5.69 8.76
CA VAL A 156 -17.94 -4.57 9.32
C VAL A 156 -17.87 -4.73 10.83
N VAL A 157 -16.68 -4.70 11.39
CA VAL A 157 -16.42 -4.73 12.83
C VAL A 157 -15.85 -3.39 13.25
N THR A 158 -16.54 -2.69 14.15
CA THR A 158 -16.12 -1.40 14.69
C THR A 158 -15.85 -1.50 16.18
N TYR A 159 -14.63 -1.16 16.60
CA TYR A 159 -14.24 -1.04 18.01
C TYR A 159 -14.57 0.36 18.53
N PHE A 160 -15.20 0.39 19.70
CA PHE A 160 -15.54 1.61 20.42
C PHE A 160 -14.81 1.70 21.75
N LEU A 161 -14.35 2.90 22.09
CA LEU A 161 -13.87 3.26 23.42
C LEU A 161 -14.60 4.51 23.89
N GLN A 162 -15.29 4.42 25.03
CA GLN A 162 -16.09 5.53 25.60
C GLN A 162 -17.04 6.15 24.57
N ASP A 163 -17.80 5.31 23.87
CA ASP A 163 -18.76 5.67 22.80
C ASP A 163 -18.16 6.36 21.56
N GLN A 164 -16.83 6.42 21.44
CA GLN A 164 -16.15 6.88 20.24
C GLN A 164 -15.65 5.69 19.41
N SER A 165 -16.03 5.65 18.13
CA SER A 165 -15.43 4.72 17.17
C SER A 165 -13.94 5.01 17.07
N LYS A 166 -13.11 3.99 17.32
CA LYS A 166 -11.64 4.09 17.26
C LYS A 166 -11.07 3.44 16.01
N MET A 167 -11.62 2.30 15.61
CA MET A 167 -11.16 1.54 14.47
C MET A 167 -12.31 0.74 13.87
N SER A 168 -12.29 0.57 12.55
CA SER A 168 -13.12 -0.42 11.86
C SER A 168 -12.26 -1.33 11.00
N ALA A 169 -12.71 -2.57 10.85
CA ALA A 169 -12.15 -3.55 9.94
C ALA A 169 -13.29 -4.32 9.27
N VAL A 170 -13.04 -4.90 8.09
CA VAL A 170 -14.02 -5.73 7.39
C VAL A 170 -13.57 -7.19 7.40
N ALA A 171 -14.48 -8.10 7.66
CA ALA A 171 -14.29 -9.55 7.65
C ALA A 171 -13.95 -10.08 6.26
N ASP A 172 -12.94 -10.97 6.18
CA ASP A 172 -12.54 -11.66 4.94
C ASP A 172 -13.53 -12.77 4.54
N ALA A 173 -13.17 -13.58 3.55
CA ALA A 173 -13.98 -14.70 3.08
C ALA A 173 -14.29 -15.75 4.16
N ASN A 174 -13.47 -15.85 5.21
CA ASN A 174 -13.67 -16.71 6.38
C ASN A 174 -14.41 -16.00 7.52
N GLY A 175 -14.91 -14.79 7.29
CA GLY A 175 -15.59 -14.01 8.33
C GLY A 175 -14.61 -13.42 9.34
N VAL A 176 -13.30 -13.41 9.07
CA VAL A 176 -12.27 -12.98 10.02
C VAL A 176 -11.78 -11.57 9.72
N CYS A 177 -11.64 -10.76 10.77
CA CYS A 177 -10.86 -9.53 10.73
C CYS A 177 -10.11 -9.31 12.04
N TYR A 178 -9.24 -8.30 12.05
CA TYR A 178 -8.42 -7.95 13.20
C TYR A 178 -8.62 -6.49 13.57
N ILE A 179 -8.76 -6.23 14.87
CA ILE A 179 -8.71 -4.89 15.44
C ILE A 179 -7.55 -4.83 16.44
N PHE A 180 -7.04 -3.62 16.66
CA PHE A 180 -5.88 -3.41 17.54
C PHE A 180 -6.21 -2.35 18.60
N PRO A 181 -6.93 -2.73 19.67
CA PRO A 181 -7.29 -1.80 20.73
C PRO A 181 -6.09 -1.42 21.60
N ASP A 182 -6.04 -0.15 21.99
CA ASP A 182 -5.13 0.44 22.97
C ASP A 182 -5.53 0.14 24.43
N THR A 183 -6.51 -0.75 24.63
CA THR A 183 -7.07 -1.11 25.93
C THR A 183 -7.17 -2.63 26.08
N ALA A 184 -7.16 -3.08 27.33
CA ALA A 184 -7.36 -4.48 27.65
C ALA A 184 -8.81 -4.92 27.39
N THR A 185 -9.78 -4.04 27.64
CA THR A 185 -11.21 -4.32 27.56
C THR A 185 -11.93 -3.33 26.66
N GLY A 186 -12.90 -3.80 25.88
CA GLY A 186 -13.68 -2.93 25.04
C GLY A 186 -14.79 -3.66 24.31
N ASN A 187 -15.58 -2.90 23.54
CA ASN A 187 -16.75 -3.42 22.86
C ASN A 187 -16.60 -3.25 21.35
N VAL A 188 -17.09 -4.25 20.62
CA VAL A 188 -17.23 -4.20 19.17
C VAL A 188 -18.70 -4.20 18.79
N THR A 189 -19.03 -3.44 17.75
CA THR A 189 -20.26 -3.61 16.99
C THR A 189 -19.92 -4.27 15.68
N VAL A 190 -20.67 -5.31 15.32
CA VAL A 190 -20.52 -6.06 14.09
C VAL A 190 -21.77 -5.86 13.25
N SER A 191 -21.63 -5.57 11.96
CA SER A 191 -22.78 -5.39 11.07
C SER A 191 -22.57 -6.01 9.69
N SER A 192 -23.65 -6.46 9.07
CA SER A 192 -23.69 -6.88 7.67
C SER A 192 -25.05 -6.50 7.09
N GLY A 193 -25.10 -5.48 6.23
CA GLY A 193 -26.37 -4.92 5.75
C GLY A 193 -27.24 -4.40 6.90
N SER A 194 -28.44 -4.97 7.08
CA SER A 194 -29.35 -4.62 8.18
C SER A 194 -29.12 -5.41 9.47
N TYR A 195 -28.25 -6.42 9.46
CA TYR A 195 -27.96 -7.27 10.62
C TYR A 195 -26.87 -6.63 11.46
N SER A 196 -27.00 -6.72 12.79
CA SER A 196 -26.03 -6.16 13.73
C SER A 196 -26.02 -6.92 15.05
N ALA A 197 -24.84 -7.01 15.66
CA ALA A 197 -24.63 -7.55 16.99
C ALA A 197 -23.54 -6.77 17.71
N THR A 198 -23.50 -6.89 19.04
CA THR A 198 -22.42 -6.33 19.88
C THR A 198 -21.77 -7.43 20.68
N ALA A 199 -20.47 -7.32 20.90
CA ALA A 199 -19.72 -8.23 21.72
C ALA A 199 -18.59 -7.50 22.45
N GLU A 200 -18.13 -8.08 23.56
CA GLU A 200 -17.10 -7.50 24.41
C GLU A 200 -15.83 -8.37 24.35
N PHE A 201 -14.66 -7.73 24.39
CA PHE A 201 -13.37 -8.39 24.55
C PHE A 201 -12.71 -7.93 25.85
N ASP A 202 -11.81 -8.75 26.37
CA ASP A 202 -10.99 -8.44 27.53
C ASP A 202 -9.56 -9.01 27.35
N ALA A 203 -8.73 -8.93 28.39
CA ALA A 203 -7.35 -9.40 28.33
C ALA A 203 -7.22 -10.92 28.09
N GLU A 204 -8.22 -11.71 28.47
CA GLU A 204 -8.24 -13.17 28.35
C GLU A 204 -8.97 -13.62 27.07
N ASN A 205 -9.98 -12.84 26.63
CA ASN A 205 -10.78 -13.11 25.45
C ASN A 205 -10.37 -12.22 24.26
N ARG A 206 -9.33 -12.64 23.54
CA ARG A 206 -8.78 -11.93 22.37
C ARG A 206 -9.05 -12.62 21.03
N ASP A 207 -9.74 -13.77 21.02
CA ASP A 207 -10.28 -14.44 19.83
C ASP A 207 -11.80 -14.54 20.00
N LEU A 208 -12.50 -13.58 19.41
CA LEU A 208 -13.92 -13.33 19.63
C LEU A 208 -14.73 -13.90 18.47
N GLU A 209 -15.71 -14.75 18.77
CA GLU A 209 -16.73 -15.17 17.81
C GLU A 209 -18.02 -14.35 18.00
N VAL A 210 -18.56 -13.79 16.92
CA VAL A 210 -19.81 -13.01 16.90
C VAL A 210 -20.79 -13.62 15.91
N GLN A 211 -22.01 -13.88 16.37
CA GLN A 211 -23.09 -14.44 15.56
C GLN A 211 -24.08 -13.35 15.14
N LEU A 212 -24.38 -13.31 13.84
CA LEU A 212 -25.42 -12.49 13.24
C LEU A 212 -26.63 -13.35 12.84
N ASP A 213 -27.82 -12.77 12.87
CA ASP A 213 -29.05 -13.42 12.38
C ASP A 213 -29.07 -13.62 10.85
N GLY A 214 -28.13 -12.99 10.14
CA GLY A 214 -27.95 -13.06 8.70
C GLY A 214 -26.75 -12.22 8.24
N ALA A 215 -26.36 -12.38 6.98
CA ALA A 215 -25.29 -11.59 6.37
C ALA A 215 -25.58 -11.34 4.89
N VAL A 216 -25.04 -10.24 4.37
CA VAL A 216 -25.07 -9.97 2.92
C VAL A 216 -24.07 -10.89 2.23
N ALA A 217 -24.46 -11.45 1.08
CA ALA A 217 -23.58 -12.34 0.33
C ALA A 217 -22.36 -11.59 -0.25
N LYS A 218 -21.21 -12.26 -0.22
CA LYS A 218 -19.99 -11.82 -0.92
C LYS A 218 -20.25 -11.72 -2.42
N ALA A 219 -19.76 -10.65 -3.05
CA ALA A 219 -19.84 -10.52 -4.50
C ALA A 219 -18.80 -11.41 -5.19
N ALA A 220 -19.13 -11.96 -6.36
CA ALA A 220 -18.21 -12.69 -7.22
C ALA A 220 -17.29 -11.73 -8.01
N ILE A 221 -16.70 -10.77 -7.31
CA ILE A 221 -15.87 -9.70 -7.90
C ILE A 221 -14.58 -9.57 -7.09
N ILE A 222 -13.44 -9.60 -7.77
CA ILE A 222 -12.14 -9.25 -7.23
C ILE A 222 -11.76 -7.87 -7.75
N LYS A 223 -11.55 -6.92 -6.84
CA LYS A 223 -10.97 -5.60 -7.11
C LYS A 223 -9.48 -5.67 -6.80
N LEU A 224 -8.65 -5.62 -7.82
CA LEU A 224 -7.20 -5.73 -7.73
C LEU A 224 -6.55 -4.41 -8.15
N MET A 225 -5.74 -3.82 -7.29
CA MET A 225 -4.95 -2.62 -7.63
C MET A 225 -3.48 -2.88 -7.38
N PHE A 226 -2.65 -2.53 -8.36
CA PHE A 226 -1.20 -2.43 -8.15
C PHE A 226 -0.86 -0.97 -7.88
N VAL A 227 -0.24 -0.71 -6.74
CA VAL A 227 0.33 0.60 -6.38
C VAL A 227 1.84 0.43 -6.53
N VAL A 228 2.46 1.11 -7.48
CA VAL A 228 3.80 0.76 -7.95
C VAL A 228 4.69 2.00 -7.96
N ASP A 229 5.81 1.89 -7.26
CA ASP A 229 6.93 2.81 -7.39
C ASP A 229 7.55 2.67 -8.79
N VAL A 230 7.70 3.78 -9.50
CA VAL A 230 8.26 3.82 -10.86
C VAL A 230 9.43 4.80 -10.98
N THR A 231 10.16 4.97 -9.89
CA THR A 231 11.44 5.71 -9.85
C THR A 231 12.57 4.92 -10.51
N GLY A 232 13.71 5.58 -10.71
CA GLY A 232 14.82 5.02 -11.50
C GLY A 232 15.37 3.68 -10.99
N SER A 233 15.25 3.38 -9.70
CA SER A 233 15.72 2.11 -9.11
C SER A 233 14.82 0.92 -9.43
N MET A 234 13.53 1.15 -9.70
CA MET A 234 12.52 0.10 -9.93
C MET A 234 12.49 -0.45 -11.38
N GLY A 235 13.56 -0.21 -12.14
CA GLY A 235 13.62 -0.48 -13.58
C GLY A 235 13.54 -1.96 -13.91
N ASP A 236 14.24 -2.80 -13.18
CA ASP A 236 14.17 -4.24 -13.34
C ASP A 236 12.82 -4.79 -12.86
N GLU A 237 12.29 -4.33 -11.73
CA GLU A 237 11.00 -4.78 -11.20
C GLU A 237 9.81 -4.43 -12.09
N LEU A 238 9.80 -3.26 -12.72
CA LEU A 238 8.77 -2.89 -13.70
C LEU A 238 8.74 -3.83 -14.91
N ASN A 239 9.91 -4.25 -15.38
CA ASN A 239 10.03 -5.20 -16.49
C ASN A 239 9.44 -6.57 -16.11
N TYR A 240 9.66 -7.03 -14.88
CA TYR A 240 9.08 -8.29 -14.40
C TYR A 240 7.59 -8.20 -14.17
N LEU A 241 7.10 -7.14 -13.51
CA LEU A 241 5.67 -6.94 -13.28
C LEU A 241 4.89 -7.00 -14.60
N THR A 242 5.46 -6.44 -15.68
CA THR A 242 4.86 -6.48 -17.03
C THR A 242 4.79 -7.90 -17.59
N ALA A 243 5.83 -8.71 -17.41
CA ALA A 243 5.87 -10.08 -17.90
C ALA A 243 4.93 -11.02 -17.14
N GLU A 244 4.84 -10.88 -15.82
CA GLU A 244 4.13 -11.83 -14.94
C GLU A 244 2.62 -11.58 -14.89
N LEU A 245 2.16 -10.33 -15.06
CA LEU A 245 0.79 -9.98 -14.72
C LEU A 245 -0.27 -10.56 -15.67
N ASP A 246 0.03 -10.71 -16.96
CA ASP A 246 -0.89 -11.34 -17.91
C ASP A 246 -1.19 -12.80 -17.51
N ASP A 247 -0.17 -13.54 -17.08
CA ASP A 247 -0.28 -14.92 -16.59
C ASP A 247 -1.13 -15.00 -15.32
N VAL A 248 -0.79 -14.16 -14.33
CA VAL A 248 -1.51 -14.08 -13.05
C VAL A 248 -3.02 -13.88 -13.28
N ILE A 249 -3.41 -12.88 -14.06
CA ILE A 249 -4.83 -12.55 -14.27
C ILE A 249 -5.55 -13.72 -14.96
N LYS A 250 -4.93 -14.34 -15.96
CA LYS A 250 -5.51 -15.49 -16.68
C LYS A 250 -5.70 -16.70 -15.75
N ARG A 251 -4.72 -17.00 -14.90
CA ARG A 251 -4.77 -18.14 -13.96
C ARG A 251 -5.82 -17.94 -12.88
N VAL A 252 -5.88 -16.76 -12.26
CA VAL A 252 -6.93 -16.42 -11.27
C VAL A 252 -8.34 -16.52 -11.89
N ALA A 253 -8.53 -15.99 -13.10
CA ALA A 253 -9.81 -16.06 -13.80
C ALA A 253 -10.21 -17.52 -14.14
N ALA A 254 -9.24 -18.35 -14.52
CA ALA A 254 -9.46 -19.75 -14.85
C ALA A 254 -9.78 -20.61 -13.61
N ALA A 255 -9.12 -20.34 -12.48
CA ALA A 255 -9.26 -21.14 -11.25
C ALA A 255 -10.62 -20.99 -10.58
N ASN A 256 -11.21 -19.79 -10.60
CA ASN A 256 -12.38 -19.50 -9.78
C ASN A 256 -13.72 -19.61 -10.51
N GLY A 257 -13.75 -19.53 -11.85
CA GLY A 257 -14.98 -19.58 -12.67
C GLY A 257 -15.99 -18.47 -12.36
N GLN A 258 -16.71 -17.93 -13.36
CA GLN A 258 -17.72 -16.85 -13.19
C GLN A 258 -17.34 -15.73 -12.18
N ILE A 259 -16.07 -15.34 -12.12
CA ILE A 259 -15.61 -14.18 -11.35
C ILE A 259 -15.29 -13.01 -12.30
N ASP A 260 -15.67 -11.82 -11.87
CA ASP A 260 -15.22 -10.59 -12.52
C ASP A 260 -13.97 -10.08 -11.80
N ILE A 261 -12.89 -9.88 -12.55
CA ILE A 261 -11.67 -9.25 -12.05
C ILE A 261 -11.62 -7.83 -12.59
N ASP A 262 -11.64 -6.86 -11.68
CA ASP A 262 -11.47 -5.45 -11.98
C ASP A 262 -10.04 -5.05 -11.58
N LEU A 263 -9.21 -4.72 -12.56
CA LEU A 263 -7.81 -4.32 -12.37
C LEU A 263 -7.66 -2.80 -12.46
N ALA A 264 -6.88 -2.21 -11.57
CA ALA A 264 -6.46 -0.81 -11.59
C ALA A 264 -4.95 -0.67 -11.34
N PHE A 265 -4.38 0.46 -11.73
CA PHE A 265 -3.00 0.82 -11.40
C PHE A 265 -2.91 2.22 -10.81
N LEU A 266 -2.01 2.39 -9.86
CA LEU A 266 -1.53 3.69 -9.40
C LEU A 266 0.00 3.67 -9.41
N PHE A 267 0.60 4.38 -10.34
CA PHE A 267 2.04 4.57 -10.40
C PHE A 267 2.41 5.84 -9.65
N TYR A 268 3.53 5.81 -8.92
CA TYR A 268 4.03 6.99 -8.23
C TYR A 268 5.55 7.12 -8.32
N ARG A 269 6.02 8.36 -8.15
CA ARG A 269 7.43 8.79 -8.07
C ARG A 269 7.58 9.79 -6.93
N ASP A 270 8.68 10.55 -6.89
CA ASP A 270 8.90 11.52 -5.84
C ASP A 270 8.42 12.95 -6.14
N ASN A 271 8.55 13.80 -5.14
CA ASN A 271 8.39 15.23 -5.20
C ASN A 271 9.35 15.86 -6.23
N GLY A 272 8.79 16.69 -7.11
CA GLY A 272 9.57 17.40 -8.14
C GLY A 272 9.59 16.70 -9.49
N ASP A 273 9.12 15.45 -9.56
CA ASP A 273 8.91 14.76 -10.84
C ASP A 273 7.75 15.35 -11.64
N LYS A 274 7.89 15.33 -12.96
CA LYS A 274 6.89 15.88 -13.90
C LYS A 274 5.52 15.23 -13.71
N VAL A 275 5.51 13.93 -13.42
CA VAL A 275 4.32 13.13 -13.15
C VAL A 275 4.56 12.33 -11.87
N LYS A 276 4.20 12.95 -10.74
CA LYS A 276 4.28 12.34 -9.41
C LYS A 276 3.34 11.15 -9.25
N PHE A 277 2.14 11.20 -9.84
CA PHE A 277 1.15 10.14 -9.78
C PHE A 277 0.50 9.92 -11.16
N ASP A 278 0.37 8.66 -11.59
CA ASP A 278 -0.37 8.26 -12.79
C ASP A 278 -1.37 7.15 -12.43
N TYR A 279 -2.67 7.42 -12.60
CA TYR A 279 -3.76 6.55 -12.16
C TYR A 279 -4.57 6.02 -13.34
N TYR A 280 -4.69 4.70 -13.42
CA TYR A 280 -5.54 4.00 -14.36
C TYR A 280 -6.68 3.31 -13.60
N ASP A 281 -7.91 3.72 -13.90
CA ASP A 281 -9.09 3.29 -13.15
C ASP A 281 -9.41 1.81 -13.31
N PHE A 282 -10.25 1.29 -12.42
CA PHE A 282 -10.70 -0.10 -12.43
C PHE A 282 -11.37 -0.47 -13.76
N MET A 283 -10.87 -1.54 -14.37
CA MET A 283 -11.39 -2.08 -15.63
C MET A 283 -11.58 -3.59 -15.52
N GLY A 284 -12.72 -4.10 -15.97
CA GLY A 284 -13.03 -5.53 -15.92
C GLY A 284 -12.18 -6.35 -16.90
N VAL A 285 -11.06 -6.89 -16.43
CA VAL A 285 -10.03 -7.59 -17.21
C VAL A 285 -10.33 -9.06 -17.47
N THR A 286 -11.44 -9.60 -16.94
CA THR A 286 -12.01 -10.86 -17.44
C THR A 286 -12.32 -10.77 -18.96
N ARG A 287 -12.46 -9.54 -19.49
CA ARG A 287 -12.50 -9.25 -20.92
C ARG A 287 -11.09 -9.01 -21.45
N GLN A 288 -10.67 -9.81 -22.44
CA GLN A 288 -9.31 -9.76 -22.98
C GLN A 288 -8.92 -8.37 -23.52
N GLU A 289 -9.85 -7.65 -24.13
CA GLU A 289 -9.59 -6.29 -24.63
C GLU A 289 -9.22 -5.29 -23.51
N ASN A 290 -9.82 -5.47 -22.33
CA ASN A 290 -9.57 -4.65 -21.15
C ASN A 290 -8.25 -5.05 -20.50
N LEU A 291 -7.94 -6.34 -20.43
CA LEU A 291 -6.63 -6.83 -19.97
C LEU A 291 -5.52 -6.26 -20.84
N THR A 292 -5.64 -6.36 -22.17
CA THR A 292 -4.68 -5.77 -23.10
C THR A 292 -4.56 -4.26 -22.92
N ALA A 293 -5.68 -3.54 -22.70
CA ALA A 293 -5.63 -2.10 -22.43
C ALA A 293 -4.86 -1.77 -21.14
N GLN A 294 -5.05 -2.54 -20.07
CA GLN A 294 -4.34 -2.35 -18.80
C GLN A 294 -2.86 -2.73 -18.88
N LEU A 295 -2.51 -3.83 -19.54
CA LEU A 295 -1.11 -4.20 -19.80
C LEU A 295 -0.39 -3.12 -20.64
N ASN A 296 -1.08 -2.51 -21.59
CA ASN A 296 -0.53 -1.37 -22.34
C ASN A 296 -0.33 -0.12 -21.49
N ASN A 297 -1.09 0.07 -20.40
CA ASN A 297 -0.85 1.19 -19.47
C ASN A 297 0.37 0.95 -18.59
N LEU A 298 0.59 -0.30 -18.18
CA LEU A 298 1.79 -0.75 -17.48
C LEU A 298 3.03 -0.63 -18.37
N ALA A 299 2.97 -1.12 -19.62
CA ALA A 299 4.10 -1.08 -20.56
C ALA A 299 4.52 0.34 -20.98
N LYS A 300 3.69 1.37 -20.75
CA LYS A 300 4.05 2.77 -20.97
C LYS A 300 4.92 3.34 -19.85
N GLN A 301 4.91 2.71 -18.68
CA GLN A 301 5.67 3.20 -17.54
C GLN A 301 7.15 2.96 -17.78
N ARG A 302 7.95 3.93 -17.37
CA ARG A 302 9.40 3.84 -17.35
C ARG A 302 9.84 4.19 -15.95
N ALA A 303 10.80 3.42 -15.44
CA ALA A 303 11.57 3.78 -14.27
C ALA A 303 12.36 5.05 -14.59
N GLU A 304 11.86 6.18 -14.09
CA GLU A 304 12.44 7.48 -14.32
C GLU A 304 12.07 8.40 -13.17
N GLY A 305 12.86 9.46 -12.99
CA GLY A 305 12.66 10.34 -11.85
C GLY A 305 13.24 9.75 -10.57
N GLY A 306 12.80 10.30 -9.45
CA GLY A 306 13.53 10.16 -8.19
C GLY A 306 14.76 11.08 -8.14
N GLY A 307 15.17 11.44 -6.94
CA GLY A 307 16.28 12.37 -6.72
C GLY A 307 16.89 12.25 -5.33
N ASP A 308 16.06 12.01 -4.33
CA ASP A 308 16.41 11.61 -2.99
C ASP A 308 15.69 10.31 -2.60
N TYR A 309 16.37 9.46 -1.86
CA TYR A 309 15.75 8.39 -1.07
C TYR A 309 15.35 9.06 0.24
N PRO A 310 14.08 9.48 0.45
CA PRO A 310 12.81 8.71 0.38
C PRO A 310 11.81 9.13 -0.75
N GLU A 311 10.69 8.40 -0.90
CA GLU A 311 9.70 8.54 -2.00
C GLU A 311 8.28 8.97 -1.55
N ALA A 312 7.35 9.23 -2.47
CA ALA A 312 5.97 9.65 -2.17
C ALA A 312 4.99 8.50 -1.80
N LEU A 313 5.51 7.50 -1.09
CA LEU A 313 4.84 6.24 -0.77
C LEU A 313 3.54 6.44 0.04
N ASP A 314 3.54 7.35 1.02
CA ASP A 314 2.40 7.58 1.89
C ASP A 314 1.21 8.24 1.17
N GLU A 315 1.49 9.23 0.34
CA GLU A 315 0.49 9.90 -0.50
C GLU A 315 -0.09 8.95 -1.56
N ALA A 316 0.75 8.10 -2.17
CA ALA A 316 0.30 7.08 -3.11
C ALA A 316 -0.68 6.12 -2.45
N LEU A 317 -0.36 5.62 -1.25
CA LEU A 317 -1.25 4.71 -0.53
C LEU A 317 -2.55 5.40 -0.07
N GLU A 318 -2.48 6.64 0.43
CA GLU A 318 -3.67 7.44 0.77
C GLU A 318 -4.54 7.71 -0.47
N MET A 319 -3.93 7.95 -1.63
CA MET A 319 -4.64 8.11 -2.89
C MET A 319 -5.32 6.81 -3.32
N ALA A 320 -4.63 5.67 -3.28
CA ALA A 320 -5.13 4.36 -3.67
C ALA A 320 -6.36 3.95 -2.86
N ILE A 321 -6.31 4.08 -1.53
CA ILE A 321 -7.44 3.71 -0.66
C ILE A 321 -8.66 4.61 -0.88
N ASN A 322 -8.47 5.83 -1.40
CA ASN A 322 -9.53 6.81 -1.64
C ASN A 322 -10.11 6.77 -3.06
N LYS A 323 -9.61 5.87 -3.93
CA LYS A 323 -10.26 5.57 -5.22
C LYS A 323 -11.62 4.90 -5.04
N ASN A 324 -12.38 4.83 -6.13
CA ASN A 324 -13.68 4.19 -6.13
C ASN A 324 -13.53 2.67 -6.23
N TRP A 325 -13.52 1.99 -5.08
CA TRP A 325 -13.43 0.53 -5.00
C TRP A 325 -14.75 -0.20 -5.37
N GLY A 326 -15.84 0.53 -5.64
CA GLY A 326 -17.11 -0.06 -6.05
C GLY A 326 -17.83 -0.79 -4.91
N ASN A 327 -18.25 -2.04 -5.17
CA ASN A 327 -19.10 -2.83 -4.27
C ASN A 327 -18.42 -3.06 -2.91
N GLU A 328 -19.14 -2.75 -1.82
CA GLU A 328 -18.63 -2.93 -0.46
C GLU A 328 -18.28 -4.40 -0.15
N ASN A 329 -18.97 -5.36 -0.76
CA ASN A 329 -18.82 -6.81 -0.53
C ASN A 329 -17.93 -7.54 -1.56
N SER A 330 -17.20 -6.82 -2.42
CA SER A 330 -16.18 -7.44 -3.27
C SER A 330 -14.91 -7.76 -2.47
N THR A 331 -14.13 -8.75 -2.92
CA THR A 331 -12.77 -8.95 -2.42
C THR A 331 -11.89 -7.81 -2.94
N LYS A 332 -11.22 -7.07 -2.05
CA LYS A 332 -10.40 -5.90 -2.40
C LYS A 332 -8.95 -6.13 -2.02
N ILE A 333 -8.05 -6.01 -2.98
CA ILE A 333 -6.63 -6.37 -2.84
C ILE A 333 -5.79 -5.25 -3.43
N ILE A 334 -4.79 -4.80 -2.67
CA ILE A 334 -3.68 -3.99 -3.15
C ILE A 334 -2.43 -4.86 -3.15
N PHE A 335 -1.66 -4.86 -4.24
CA PHE A 335 -0.23 -5.15 -4.21
C PHE A 335 0.52 -3.83 -4.27
N HIS A 336 1.27 -3.50 -3.21
CA HIS A 336 2.04 -2.26 -3.12
C HIS A 336 3.50 -2.58 -3.33
N VAL A 337 4.01 -2.29 -4.53
CA VAL A 337 5.35 -2.66 -5.01
C VAL A 337 6.28 -1.46 -4.85
N PHE A 338 7.31 -1.57 -4.02
CA PHE A 338 8.23 -0.48 -3.72
C PHE A 338 9.56 -0.95 -3.13
N ASP A 339 10.57 -0.08 -3.21
CA ASP A 339 11.92 -0.26 -2.69
C ASP A 339 12.37 0.85 -1.73
N ALA A 340 11.67 1.98 -1.65
CA ALA A 340 12.04 3.09 -0.78
C ALA A 340 10.95 3.42 0.26
N PRO A 341 11.33 3.94 1.45
CA PRO A 341 10.38 4.37 2.45
C PRO A 341 9.76 5.72 2.05
N PRO A 342 8.63 6.11 2.66
CA PRO A 342 8.12 7.47 2.55
C PRO A 342 9.02 8.50 3.24
N HIS A 343 8.88 9.77 2.83
CA HIS A 343 9.38 10.92 3.58
C HIS A 343 8.90 10.88 5.06
N GLU A 344 9.70 11.38 5.99
CA GLU A 344 9.54 11.09 7.42
C GLU A 344 8.89 12.19 8.25
N GLU A 345 8.44 13.28 7.64
CA GLU A 345 7.76 14.36 8.34
C GLU A 345 6.48 13.85 9.02
N LYS A 346 6.06 14.54 10.08
CA LYS A 346 4.85 14.16 10.84
C LYS A 346 3.60 14.09 9.96
N SER A 347 3.53 14.88 8.89
CA SER A 347 2.46 14.83 7.89
C SER A 347 2.43 13.49 7.16
N ASN A 348 3.58 12.99 6.73
CA ASN A 348 3.73 11.74 6.00
C ASN A 348 3.45 10.54 6.90
N GLN A 349 3.95 10.57 8.13
CA GLN A 349 3.62 9.56 9.14
C GLN A 349 2.10 9.47 9.38
N ALA A 350 1.44 10.62 9.55
CA ALA A 350 0.00 10.66 9.73
C ALA A 350 -0.78 10.24 8.47
N CYS A 351 -0.27 10.56 7.29
CA CYS A 351 -0.81 10.14 5.99
C CYS A 351 -0.81 8.62 5.87
N TYR A 352 0.35 8.00 6.09
CA TYR A 352 0.50 6.56 6.01
C TYR A 352 -0.38 5.82 7.03
N GLN A 353 -0.47 6.32 8.27
CA GLN A 353 -1.40 5.78 9.28
C GLN A 353 -2.86 5.85 8.84
N ARG A 354 -3.31 7.00 8.29
CA ARG A 354 -4.68 7.16 7.79
C ARG A 354 -4.94 6.20 6.63
N ALA A 355 -3.98 6.06 5.71
CA ALA A 355 -4.08 5.14 4.59
C ALA A 355 -4.26 3.69 5.08
N ALA A 356 -3.39 3.24 5.99
CA ALA A 356 -3.43 1.89 6.55
C ALA A 356 -4.75 1.59 7.29
N ARG A 357 -5.18 2.50 8.19
CA ARG A 357 -6.44 2.35 8.95
C ARG A 357 -7.67 2.45 8.03
N GLY A 358 -7.62 3.31 7.03
CA GLY A 358 -8.67 3.47 6.02
C GLY A 358 -8.82 2.24 5.14
N ALA A 359 -7.71 1.57 4.77
CA ALA A 359 -7.74 0.30 4.05
C ALA A 359 -8.43 -0.80 4.86
N ALA A 360 -8.06 -0.96 6.14
CA ALA A 360 -8.70 -1.93 7.03
C ALA A 360 -10.22 -1.68 7.13
N ALA A 361 -10.62 -0.42 7.34
CA ALA A 361 -12.03 -0.02 7.44
C ALA A 361 -12.84 -0.23 6.14
N LYS A 362 -12.18 -0.23 4.98
CA LYS A 362 -12.79 -0.50 3.65
C LYS A 362 -12.71 -1.97 3.24
N GLY A 363 -12.04 -2.81 4.03
CA GLY A 363 -11.79 -4.21 3.71
C GLY A 363 -10.80 -4.43 2.59
N ILE A 364 -9.88 -3.48 2.38
CA ILE A 364 -8.82 -3.56 1.39
C ILE A 364 -7.63 -4.28 2.03
N ARG A 365 -7.26 -5.45 1.50
CA ARG A 365 -6.07 -6.21 1.92
C ARG A 365 -4.86 -5.63 1.23
N ILE A 366 -3.92 -5.06 1.98
CA ILE A 366 -2.67 -4.52 1.43
C ILE A 366 -1.61 -5.61 1.52
N ASN A 367 -1.04 -5.97 0.38
CA ASN A 367 0.11 -6.87 0.25
C ASN A 367 1.31 -6.06 -0.23
N PRO A 368 2.14 -5.54 0.67
CA PRO A 368 3.41 -4.92 0.29
C PRO A 368 4.29 -5.95 -0.40
N VAL A 369 4.98 -5.54 -1.45
CA VAL A 369 5.97 -6.32 -2.20
C VAL A 369 7.28 -5.52 -2.17
N LEU A 370 8.17 -5.88 -1.24
CA LEU A 370 9.47 -5.23 -1.15
C LEU A 370 10.40 -5.71 -2.27
N CYS A 371 11.02 -4.73 -2.91
CA CYS A 371 11.91 -4.91 -4.05
C CYS A 371 13.37 -4.60 -3.68
N SER A 372 14.26 -4.62 -4.67
CA SER A 372 15.69 -4.40 -4.44
C SER A 372 15.94 -2.98 -3.92
N GLY A 373 16.82 -2.82 -2.92
CA GLY A 373 17.10 -1.51 -2.31
C GLY A 373 16.28 -1.15 -1.05
N ALA A 374 15.28 -1.96 -0.68
CA ALA A 374 14.51 -1.78 0.55
C ALA A 374 15.35 -1.85 1.83
N ASP A 375 14.89 -1.17 2.88
CA ASP A 375 15.53 -1.15 4.19
C ASP A 375 14.61 -1.61 5.35
N LEU A 376 15.12 -1.51 6.58
CA LEU A 376 14.38 -1.90 7.78
C LEU A 376 13.11 -1.05 8.00
N LEU A 377 13.10 0.23 7.59
CA LEU A 377 11.91 1.07 7.69
C LEU A 377 10.86 0.61 6.68
N CYS A 378 11.26 0.26 5.45
CA CYS A 378 10.38 -0.37 4.47
C CYS A 378 9.74 -1.64 5.04
N GLU A 379 10.54 -2.54 5.63
CA GLU A 379 10.02 -3.76 6.25
C GLU A 379 9.04 -3.48 7.38
N TYR A 380 9.39 -2.55 8.27
CA TYR A 380 8.51 -2.14 9.37
C TYR A 380 7.15 -1.68 8.84
N LEU A 381 7.13 -0.69 7.94
CA LEU A 381 5.89 -0.12 7.39
C LEU A 381 5.07 -1.14 6.60
N ALA A 382 5.73 -1.98 5.80
CA ALA A 382 5.11 -3.08 5.08
C ALA A 382 4.41 -4.04 6.05
N ARG A 383 5.09 -4.50 7.09
CA ARG A 383 4.49 -5.43 8.06
C ARG A 383 3.38 -4.78 8.88
N GLN A 384 3.51 -3.49 9.21
CA GLN A 384 2.43 -2.75 9.87
C GLN A 384 1.16 -2.67 9.02
N THR A 385 1.26 -2.44 7.71
CA THR A 385 0.10 -2.36 6.81
C THR A 385 -0.50 -3.73 6.50
N ALA A 386 0.34 -4.73 6.27
CA ALA A 386 -0.10 -6.11 6.04
C ALA A 386 -0.90 -6.62 7.25
N ILE A 387 -0.34 -6.59 8.46
CA ILE A 387 -1.02 -7.12 9.65
C ILE A 387 -2.33 -6.37 9.94
N LEU A 388 -2.34 -5.04 9.79
CA LEU A 388 -3.51 -4.20 10.08
C LEU A 388 -4.68 -4.50 9.14
N THR A 389 -4.37 -4.81 7.89
CA THR A 389 -5.38 -5.03 6.85
C THR A 389 -5.75 -6.50 6.67
N GLY A 390 -5.07 -7.45 7.31
CA GLY A 390 -5.20 -8.89 7.02
C GLY A 390 -4.47 -9.31 5.73
N GLY A 391 -3.52 -8.48 5.29
CA GLY A 391 -2.62 -8.70 4.16
C GLY A 391 -1.48 -9.70 4.44
N HIS A 392 -0.73 -10.05 3.41
CA HIS A 392 0.57 -10.72 3.52
C HIS A 392 1.69 -9.72 3.24
N PHE A 393 2.77 -9.82 4.01
CA PHE A 393 4.03 -9.16 3.70
C PHE A 393 4.78 -9.98 2.66
N VAL A 394 5.02 -9.43 1.48
CA VAL A 394 5.75 -10.08 0.38
C VAL A 394 7.08 -9.38 0.16
N TYR A 395 8.11 -10.14 -0.16
CA TYR A 395 9.42 -9.62 -0.54
C TYR A 395 10.03 -10.48 -1.65
N VAL A 396 10.64 -9.83 -2.63
CA VAL A 396 11.40 -10.49 -3.70
C VAL A 396 12.71 -11.01 -3.12
N THR A 397 13.16 -12.18 -3.58
CA THR A 397 14.38 -12.83 -3.09
C THR A 397 15.45 -12.95 -4.18
N ASP A 398 16.70 -13.02 -3.76
CA ASP A 398 17.85 -13.20 -4.66
C ASP A 398 17.98 -14.62 -5.25
N ASP A 399 17.10 -15.57 -4.90
CA ASP A 399 17.20 -16.98 -5.33
C ASP A 399 17.19 -17.16 -6.85
N SER A 400 16.43 -16.32 -7.56
CA SER A 400 16.39 -16.30 -9.03
C SER A 400 17.72 -15.84 -9.66
N GLY A 401 18.55 -15.09 -8.92
CA GLY A 401 19.73 -14.41 -9.44
C GLY A 401 19.42 -13.26 -10.40
N ILE A 402 18.19 -12.75 -10.37
CA ILE A 402 17.67 -11.73 -11.29
C ILE A 402 17.43 -10.43 -10.52
N GLY A 403 17.89 -9.32 -11.10
CA GLY A 403 17.75 -7.97 -10.52
C GLY A 403 18.91 -7.58 -9.61
N ASN A 404 18.76 -6.46 -8.91
CA ASN A 404 19.72 -6.02 -7.90
C ASN A 404 19.56 -6.81 -6.59
N ALA A 405 20.45 -6.58 -5.61
CA ALA A 405 20.39 -7.28 -4.33
C ALA A 405 19.13 -6.89 -3.54
N HIS A 406 18.42 -7.90 -3.04
CA HIS A 406 17.18 -7.71 -2.29
C HIS A 406 17.42 -7.70 -0.77
N TYR A 407 16.53 -6.99 -0.07
CA TYR A 407 16.50 -6.99 1.39
C TYR A 407 16.02 -8.35 1.92
N ASP A 408 16.83 -9.00 2.78
CA ASP A 408 16.40 -10.21 3.50
C ASP A 408 15.79 -9.85 4.87
N PRO A 409 14.46 -9.99 5.05
CA PRO A 409 13.79 -9.73 6.31
C PRO A 409 14.05 -10.77 7.41
N ASN A 410 14.84 -11.82 7.11
CA ASN A 410 15.18 -12.92 8.01
C ASN A 410 13.94 -13.63 8.58
N ILE A 411 13.04 -14.00 7.67
CA ILE A 411 11.79 -14.70 8.01
C ILE A 411 12.09 -16.19 8.23
N PRO A 412 11.73 -16.77 9.40
CA PRO A 412 12.05 -18.15 9.72
C PRO A 412 11.27 -19.12 8.84
N ASN A 413 11.97 -20.09 8.24
CA ASN A 413 11.39 -21.13 7.38
C ASN A 413 10.56 -20.57 6.21
N ALA A 414 10.95 -19.41 5.67
CA ALA A 414 10.36 -18.85 4.48
C ALA A 414 10.39 -19.85 3.32
N VAL A 415 9.26 -20.06 2.66
CA VAL A 415 9.17 -20.82 1.41
C VAL A 415 9.35 -19.83 0.27
N VAL A 416 10.35 -20.06 -0.56
CA VAL A 416 10.60 -19.25 -1.75
C VAL A 416 9.81 -19.82 -2.91
N GLU A 417 8.92 -19.00 -3.48
CA GLU A 417 8.03 -19.34 -4.59
C GLU A 417 8.42 -18.52 -5.83
N ARG A 418 7.85 -18.85 -7.00
CA ARG A 418 7.82 -17.89 -8.11
C ARG A 418 6.80 -16.80 -7.79
N LEU A 419 7.13 -15.55 -8.11
CA LEU A 419 6.30 -14.39 -7.77
C LEU A 419 4.90 -14.48 -8.37
N ASN A 420 4.76 -14.92 -9.63
CA ASN A 420 3.45 -15.12 -10.25
C ASN A 420 2.62 -16.19 -9.53
N ASP A 421 3.21 -17.34 -9.21
CA ASP A 421 2.55 -18.41 -8.45
C ASP A 421 2.08 -17.90 -7.07
N LEU A 422 2.93 -17.15 -6.38
CA LEU A 422 2.61 -16.51 -5.10
C LEU A 422 1.44 -15.54 -5.25
N ILE A 423 1.46 -14.65 -6.25
CA ILE A 423 0.38 -13.67 -6.46
C ILE A 423 -0.94 -14.40 -6.76
N VAL A 424 -0.94 -15.43 -7.63
CA VAL A 424 -2.13 -16.24 -7.91
C VAL A 424 -2.67 -16.86 -6.61
N ARG A 425 -1.79 -17.53 -5.85
CA ARG A 425 -2.12 -18.16 -4.56
C ARG A 425 -2.75 -17.18 -3.56
N LEU A 426 -2.20 -15.96 -3.46
CA LEU A 426 -2.73 -14.94 -2.57
C LEU A 426 -4.07 -14.40 -3.06
N VAL A 427 -4.20 -14.07 -4.34
CA VAL A 427 -5.46 -13.54 -4.91
C VAL A 427 -6.59 -14.56 -4.75
N ASP A 428 -6.32 -15.83 -5.07
CA ASP A 428 -7.27 -16.92 -4.92
C ASP A 428 -7.62 -17.15 -3.45
N GLY A 429 -6.63 -17.16 -2.55
CA GLY A 429 -6.87 -17.31 -1.12
C GLY A 429 -7.70 -16.19 -0.50
N TYR A 430 -7.47 -14.93 -0.92
CA TYR A 430 -8.29 -13.80 -0.48
C TYR A 430 -9.73 -13.86 -0.99
N TYR A 431 -9.93 -14.39 -2.19
CA TYR A 431 -11.26 -14.56 -2.73
C TYR A 431 -11.97 -15.73 -2.07
N THR A 432 -11.37 -16.91 -2.02
CA THR A 432 -12.01 -18.15 -1.57
C THR A 432 -12.08 -18.27 -0.05
N GLY A 433 -11.11 -17.71 0.67
CA GLY A 433 -10.85 -17.98 2.10
C GLY A 433 -9.87 -19.12 2.32
N GLU A 434 -9.47 -19.84 1.28
CA GLU A 434 -8.57 -20.99 1.36
C GLU A 434 -7.27 -20.69 0.61
N PHE A 435 -6.20 -20.41 1.35
CA PHE A 435 -4.88 -20.25 0.77
C PHE A 435 -4.28 -21.63 0.52
N ALA A 436 -3.87 -21.92 -0.72
CA ALA A 436 -3.07 -23.10 -1.00
C ALA A 436 -1.72 -23.03 -0.25
N ASP A 437 -1.10 -24.19 -0.04
CA ASP A 437 0.26 -24.26 0.51
C ASP A 437 1.25 -23.58 -0.45
N PRO A 438 2.25 -22.83 0.07
CA PRO A 438 3.27 -22.25 -0.77
C PRO A 438 4.12 -23.33 -1.44
N VAL A 439 4.49 -23.13 -2.71
CA VAL A 439 5.21 -24.12 -3.52
C VAL A 439 6.65 -23.67 -3.76
N ASP A 440 7.62 -24.47 -3.30
CA ASP A 440 9.04 -24.17 -3.50
C ASP A 440 9.36 -24.06 -5.00
N TRP A 441 9.96 -22.93 -5.38
CA TRP A 441 10.25 -22.55 -6.77
C TRP A 441 11.11 -23.56 -7.53
N LYS A 442 11.94 -24.35 -6.83
CA LYS A 442 12.78 -25.41 -7.42
C LYS A 442 11.99 -26.68 -7.73
N THR A 443 10.89 -26.90 -7.01
CA THR A 443 10.01 -28.06 -7.17
C THR A 443 8.80 -27.77 -8.05
N ALA A 444 8.50 -26.49 -8.31
CA ALA A 444 7.47 -26.07 -9.24
C ALA A 444 7.76 -26.60 -10.65
N THR A 445 7.06 -27.65 -11.08
CA THR A 445 7.15 -28.19 -12.44
C THR A 445 6.49 -27.25 -13.44
N ALA A 446 7.03 -27.16 -14.66
CA ALA A 446 6.46 -26.37 -15.76
C ALA A 446 5.02 -26.77 -16.15
N GLU A 447 4.48 -27.87 -15.63
CA GLU A 447 3.09 -28.30 -15.83
C GLU A 447 2.06 -27.50 -14.98
N ASN A 448 2.52 -26.66 -14.05
CA ASN A 448 1.68 -25.69 -13.32
C ASN A 448 1.68 -24.28 -13.94
N ASN A 449 2.38 -24.10 -15.08
CA ASN A 449 2.47 -22.84 -15.84
C ASN A 449 1.37 -22.77 -16.90
#